data_AF-A0A6J6JPD6-F1
#
_entry.id   AF-A0A6J6JPD6-F1
#
_cell.length_a   1.000
_cell.length_b   1.000
_cell.length_c   1.000
_cell.angle_alpha   90.00
_cell.angle_beta   90.00
_cell.angle_gamma   90.00
#
_symmetry.space_group_name_H-M   'P 1'
#
loop_
_entity.id
_entity.type
_entity.pdbx_description
1 polymer ?
#
loop_
_entity_poly.entity_id
_entity_poly.type
_entity_poly.pdbx_seq_one_letter_code
_entity_poly.pdbx_strand_id
1 'polypeptide(L)'
;MENQCDTWPGALGEVVALMHNAFDGTTLAHGDLHVGQILNQGDSYYIIDFDGDPLGHTPESWLQDVVGMLCSFIHVAAVAEVKYHAAHDFSEWVRIVSDRFLETYLATRSGVSLPPRDQLLALMAHKEVAEMLYATTYLPEWTYAAEYGHAFVERLIGESQ
;
A
#
# COMPACT_ATOMS: atom_id res chain seq x y z
N MET A 1 12.34 12.17 15.88
CA MET A 1 10.86 12.17 15.91
C MET A 1 10.47 10.72 16.05
N GLU A 2 9.77 10.36 17.13
CA GLU A 2 9.38 8.97 17.38
C GLU A 2 8.35 8.55 16.32
N ASN A 3 8.48 7.33 15.78
CA ASN A 3 7.56 6.82 14.77
C ASN A 3 6.22 6.49 15.45
N GLN A 4 5.29 7.45 15.44
CA GLN A 4 3.99 7.35 16.10
C GLN A 4 3.02 6.48 15.30
N CYS A 5 3.35 5.19 15.14
CA CYS A 5 2.51 4.24 14.43
C CYS A 5 1.10 4.11 15.03
N ASP A 6 0.85 4.65 16.22
CA ASP A 6 -0.46 4.59 16.88
C ASP A 6 -1.53 5.47 16.22
N THR A 7 -1.16 6.47 15.43
CA THR A 7 -2.11 7.50 14.95
C THR A 7 -2.17 7.58 13.43
N TRP A 8 -1.04 7.82 12.76
CA TRP A 8 -1.04 8.11 11.33
C TRP A 8 -1.53 6.97 10.42
N PRO A 9 -1.24 5.67 10.68
CA PRO A 9 -1.71 4.61 9.77
C PRO A 9 -3.23 4.48 9.79
N GLY A 10 -3.85 4.71 10.97
CA GLY A 10 -5.30 4.74 11.10
C GLY A 10 -5.91 5.90 10.32
N ALA A 11 -5.32 7.10 10.42
CA ALA A 11 -5.77 8.26 9.64
C ALA A 11 -5.65 8.03 8.12
N LEU A 12 -4.63 7.30 7.67
CA LEU A 12 -4.53 6.85 6.27
C LEU A 12 -5.68 5.90 5.90
N GLY A 13 -6.00 4.94 6.78
CA GLY A 13 -7.13 4.02 6.57
C GLY A 13 -8.46 4.76 6.46
N GLU A 14 -8.68 5.74 7.33
CA GLU A 14 -9.88 6.58 7.32
C GLU A 14 -10.01 7.40 6.03
N VAL A 15 -8.98 8.16 5.63
CA VAL A 15 -9.05 9.01 4.43
C VAL A 15 -9.25 8.20 3.15
N VAL A 16 -8.62 7.03 3.03
CA VAL A 16 -8.79 6.12 1.89
C VAL A 16 -10.19 5.51 1.86
N ALA A 17 -10.77 5.19 3.02
CA ALA A 17 -12.15 4.74 3.11
C ALA A 17 -13.14 5.85 2.71
N LEU A 18 -12.92 7.08 3.19
CA LEU A 18 -13.75 8.24 2.85
C LEU A 18 -13.71 8.55 1.34
N MET A 19 -12.53 8.51 0.72
CA MET A 19 -12.37 8.65 -0.73
C MET A 19 -13.23 7.63 -1.48
N HIS A 20 -13.10 6.35 -1.13
CA HIS A 20 -13.89 5.31 -1.80
C HIS A 20 -15.40 5.40 -1.53
N ASN A 21 -15.81 5.84 -0.34
CA ASN A 21 -17.21 6.08 -0.02
C ASN A 21 -17.78 7.23 -0.86
N ALA A 22 -16.96 8.24 -1.19
CA ALA A 22 -17.35 9.36 -2.05
C ALA A 22 -17.52 8.95 -3.52
N PHE A 23 -16.95 7.83 -3.96
CA PHE A 23 -17.12 7.29 -5.33
C PHE A 23 -18.46 6.55 -5.55
N ASP A 24 -19.53 7.02 -4.89
CA ASP A 24 -20.90 6.47 -4.93
C ASP A 24 -20.99 4.94 -4.68
N GLY A 25 -20.01 4.35 -3.99
CA GLY A 25 -19.97 2.91 -3.69
C GLY A 25 -19.75 2.00 -4.90
N THR A 26 -19.30 2.55 -6.02
CA THR A 26 -18.98 1.80 -7.25
C THR A 26 -17.61 1.11 -7.17
N THR A 27 -17.24 0.35 -8.20
CA THR A 27 -15.89 -0.26 -8.36
C THR A 27 -14.79 0.78 -8.63
N LEU A 28 -15.12 2.08 -8.69
CA LEU A 28 -14.16 3.17 -8.88
C LEU A 28 -13.10 3.17 -7.78
N ALA A 29 -11.85 3.33 -8.20
CA ALA A 29 -10.67 3.38 -7.37
C ALA A 29 -9.76 4.51 -7.90
N HIS A 30 -8.80 4.91 -7.07
CA HIS A 30 -7.70 5.77 -7.50
C HIS A 30 -6.87 5.12 -8.61
N GLY A 31 -6.62 3.80 -8.50
CA GLY A 31 -5.99 2.99 -9.53
C GLY A 31 -4.46 2.98 -9.53
N ASP A 32 -3.83 3.83 -8.71
CA ASP A 32 -2.39 3.81 -8.48
C ASP A 32 -2.05 4.26 -7.06
N LEU A 33 -2.91 3.96 -6.08
CA LEU A 33 -2.78 4.53 -4.74
C LEU A 33 -1.51 4.04 -4.00
N HIS A 34 -0.66 4.97 -3.57
CA HIS A 34 0.48 4.69 -2.68
C HIS A 34 0.78 5.86 -1.71
N VAL A 35 1.63 5.65 -0.69
CA VAL A 35 1.96 6.71 0.31
C VAL A 35 2.47 8.04 -0.27
N GLY A 36 3.00 8.03 -1.49
CA GLY A 36 3.51 9.24 -2.16
C GLY A 36 2.41 10.18 -2.65
N GLN A 37 1.18 9.69 -2.77
CA GLN A 37 0.00 10.46 -3.18
C GLN A 37 -0.83 10.92 -2.00
N ILE A 38 -0.34 10.74 -0.78
CA ILE A 38 -1.01 11.21 0.42
C ILE A 38 -0.21 12.35 1.05
N LEU A 39 -0.83 13.53 1.11
CA LEU A 39 -0.27 14.71 1.76
C LEU A 39 -0.84 14.86 3.17
N ASN A 40 0.02 15.17 4.13
CA ASN A 40 -0.37 15.54 5.48
C ASN A 40 -0.29 17.07 5.65
N GLN A 41 -1.39 17.68 6.13
CA GLN A 41 -1.43 19.08 6.55
C GLN A 41 -1.96 19.18 7.99
N GLY A 42 -1.14 18.81 8.96
CA GLY A 42 -1.47 18.89 10.38
C GLY A 42 -2.50 17.82 10.76
N ASP A 43 -3.75 18.25 10.95
CA ASP A 43 -4.86 17.38 11.38
C ASP A 43 -5.64 16.78 10.20
N SER A 44 -5.15 16.92 8.97
CA SER A 44 -5.86 16.48 7.76
C SER A 44 -4.94 15.80 6.77
N TYR A 45 -5.49 14.80 6.09
CA TYR A 45 -4.84 14.07 5.00
C TYR A 45 -5.58 14.34 3.69
N TYR A 46 -4.82 14.49 2.61
CA TYR A 46 -5.34 14.72 1.27
C TYR A 46 -4.77 13.67 0.33
N ILE A 47 -5.63 13.09 -0.50
CA ILE A 47 -5.23 12.20 -1.59
C ILE A 47 -5.17 13.05 -2.86
N ILE A 48 -4.10 12.92 -3.62
CA ILE A 48 -3.84 13.63 -4.87
C ILE A 48 -3.66 12.63 -6.02
N ASP A 49 -3.59 13.13 -7.26
CA ASP A 49 -3.18 12.33 -8.43
C ASP A 49 -4.16 11.23 -8.89
N PHE A 50 -5.43 11.60 -9.08
CA PHE A 50 -6.50 10.69 -9.54
C PHE A 50 -6.45 10.35 -11.05
N ASP A 51 -5.26 10.39 -11.67
CA ASP A 51 -5.10 10.11 -13.10
C ASP A 51 -5.13 8.60 -13.42
N GLY A 52 -5.01 7.73 -12.41
CA GLY A 52 -5.03 6.27 -12.54
C GLY A 52 -3.65 5.67 -12.80
N ASP A 53 -3.63 4.42 -13.28
CA ASP A 53 -2.38 3.74 -13.64
C ASP A 53 -1.65 4.51 -14.75
N PRO A 54 -0.35 4.84 -14.60
CA PRO A 54 0.44 5.56 -15.61
C PRO A 54 0.52 4.84 -16.97
N LEU A 55 0.25 3.53 -17.03
CA LEU A 55 0.15 2.75 -18.26
C LEU A 55 -1.25 2.78 -18.90
N GLY A 56 -2.20 3.50 -18.28
CA GLY A 56 -3.56 3.70 -18.79
C GLY A 56 -4.51 2.54 -18.54
N HIS A 57 -4.20 1.66 -17.58
CA HIS A 57 -5.13 0.60 -17.18
C HIS A 57 -6.27 1.20 -16.33
N THR A 58 -7.50 0.81 -16.66
CA THR A 58 -8.65 1.20 -15.84
C THR A 58 -8.61 0.43 -14.52
N PRO A 59 -8.70 1.10 -13.36
CA PRO A 59 -8.82 0.41 -12.09
C PRO A 59 -10.04 -0.51 -12.10
N GLU A 60 -9.82 -1.77 -11.75
CA GLU A 60 -10.87 -2.79 -11.76
C GLU A 60 -11.57 -2.90 -10.40
N SER A 61 -10.95 -2.43 -9.32
CA SER A 61 -11.46 -2.55 -7.96
C SER A 61 -10.76 -1.66 -6.95
N TRP A 62 -11.50 -1.20 -5.94
CA TRP A 62 -10.95 -0.57 -4.73
C TRP A 62 -9.87 -1.40 -4.03
N LEU A 63 -9.87 -2.72 -4.24
CA LEU A 63 -8.89 -3.61 -3.64
C LEU A 63 -7.49 -3.34 -4.19
N GLN A 64 -7.36 -2.83 -5.42
CA GLN A 64 -6.08 -2.44 -6.01
C GLN A 64 -5.44 -1.29 -5.20
N ASP A 65 -6.22 -0.30 -4.78
CA ASP A 65 -5.74 0.80 -3.94
C ASP A 65 -5.26 0.31 -2.57
N VAL A 66 -6.02 -0.62 -1.96
CA VAL A 66 -5.63 -1.23 -0.67
C VAL A 66 -4.33 -2.02 -0.83
N VAL A 67 -4.20 -2.83 -1.89
CA VAL A 67 -2.96 -3.57 -2.20
C VAL A 67 -1.80 -2.61 -2.46
N GLY A 68 -2.01 -1.55 -3.23
CA GLY A 68 -1.01 -0.50 -3.49
C GLY A 68 -0.50 0.14 -2.22
N MET A 69 -1.39 0.51 -1.30
CA MET A 69 -1.03 1.02 0.02
C MET A 69 -0.19 0.03 0.83
N LEU A 70 -0.61 -1.24 0.91
CA LEU A 70 0.12 -2.28 1.64
C LEU A 70 1.53 -2.52 1.08
N CYS A 71 1.66 -2.64 -0.25
CA CYS A 71 2.93 -2.72 -0.95
C CYS A 71 3.80 -1.49 -0.69
N SER A 72 3.21 -0.29 -0.70
CA SER A 72 3.96 0.94 -0.48
C SER A 72 4.52 1.06 0.94
N PHE A 73 3.90 0.46 1.96
CA PHE A 73 4.52 0.35 3.29
C PHE A 73 5.77 -0.54 3.25
N ILE A 74 5.74 -1.65 2.51
CA ILE A 74 6.91 -2.49 2.30
C ILE A 74 8.02 -1.71 1.56
N HIS A 75 7.67 -0.88 0.56
CA HIS A 75 8.64 -0.04 -0.13
C HIS A 75 9.26 1.02 0.79
N VAL A 76 8.50 1.58 1.74
CA VAL A 76 9.06 2.48 2.76
C VAL A 76 10.12 1.76 3.62
N ALA A 77 9.86 0.50 4.01
CA ALA A 77 10.84 -0.34 4.68
C ALA A 77 12.08 -0.60 3.79
N ALA A 78 11.88 -0.91 2.51
CA ALA A 78 12.96 -1.09 1.53
C ALA A 78 13.84 0.17 1.43
N VAL A 79 13.23 1.35 1.37
CA VAL A 79 13.96 2.64 1.35
C VAL A 79 14.79 2.81 2.62
N ALA A 80 14.22 2.50 3.80
CA ALA A 80 14.94 2.61 5.06
C ALA A 80 16.14 1.65 5.13
N GLU A 81 15.94 0.37 4.79
CA GLU A 81 16.98 -0.67 4.90
C GLU A 81 18.03 -0.58 3.78
N VAL A 82 17.61 -0.40 2.53
CA VAL A 82 18.50 -0.47 1.36
C VAL A 82 19.14 0.88 1.08
N LYS A 83 18.35 1.95 0.98
CA LYS A 83 18.85 3.28 0.58
C LYS A 83 19.49 4.04 1.73
N TYR A 84 18.92 3.93 2.93
CA TYR A 84 19.44 4.62 4.12
C TYR A 84 20.24 3.72 5.06
N HIS A 85 20.41 2.44 4.73
CA HIS A 85 21.22 1.48 5.49
C HIS A 85 20.83 1.42 6.98
N ALA A 86 19.53 1.53 7.28
CA ALA A 86 19.05 1.38 8.64
C ALA A 86 19.28 -0.06 9.12
N ALA A 87 20.02 -0.22 10.21
CA ALA A 87 20.34 -1.53 10.79
C ALA A 87 19.19 -2.06 11.67
N HIS A 88 17.99 -2.18 11.09
CA HIS A 88 16.79 -2.67 11.76
C HIS A 88 15.97 -3.50 10.77
N ASP A 89 15.43 -4.64 11.22
CA ASP A 89 14.36 -5.35 10.52
C ASP A 89 13.02 -4.61 10.65
N PHE A 90 12.48 -4.08 9.56
CA PHE A 90 11.21 -3.35 9.55
C PHE A 90 9.99 -4.26 9.37
N SER A 91 10.13 -5.59 9.37
CA SER A 91 9.00 -6.52 9.17
C SER A 91 7.87 -6.32 10.19
N GLU A 92 8.22 -6.13 11.46
CA GLU A 92 7.23 -5.84 12.51
C GLU A 92 6.60 -4.45 12.34
N TRP A 93 7.38 -3.47 11.86
CA TRP A 93 6.85 -2.15 11.56
C TRP A 93 5.82 -2.22 10.42
N VAL A 94 6.14 -2.90 9.32
CA VAL A 94 5.23 -3.13 8.18
C VAL A 94 3.94 -3.80 8.66
N ARG A 95 4.04 -4.81 9.52
CA ARG A 95 2.87 -5.50 10.09
C ARG A 95 2.00 -4.53 10.88
N ILE A 96 2.56 -3.78 11.81
CA ILE A 96 1.82 -2.84 12.66
C ILE A 96 1.11 -1.77 11.83
N VAL A 97 1.79 -1.15 10.86
CA VAL A 97 1.17 -0.09 10.04
C VAL A 97 0.10 -0.64 9.12
N SER A 98 0.31 -1.83 8.55
CA SER A 98 -0.67 -2.52 7.70
C SER A 98 -1.92 -2.88 8.49
N ASP A 99 -1.77 -3.48 9.67
CA ASP A 99 -2.88 -3.88 10.52
C ASP A 99 -3.72 -2.67 10.94
N ARG A 100 -3.09 -1.58 11.39
CA ARG A 100 -3.79 -0.36 11.80
C ARG A 100 -4.49 0.36 10.65
N PHE A 101 -3.85 0.39 9.48
CA PHE A 101 -4.45 0.91 8.26
C PHE A 101 -5.71 0.12 7.89
N LEU A 102 -5.61 -1.21 7.84
CA LEU A 102 -6.72 -2.09 7.47
C LEU A 102 -7.85 -2.06 8.49
N GLU A 103 -7.53 -2.06 9.79
CA GLU A 103 -8.52 -1.97 10.86
C GLU A 103 -9.39 -0.72 10.70
N THR A 104 -8.76 0.44 10.53
CA THR A 104 -9.48 1.72 10.42
C THR A 104 -10.22 1.84 9.08
N TYR A 105 -9.59 1.37 7.99
CA TYR A 105 -10.21 1.33 6.68
C TYR A 105 -11.51 0.52 6.68
N LEU A 106 -11.48 -0.71 7.23
CA LEU A 106 -12.65 -1.59 7.29
C LEU A 106 -13.72 -1.08 8.26
N ALA A 107 -13.32 -0.45 9.37
CA ALA A 107 -14.27 0.17 10.30
C ALA A 107 -15.01 1.35 9.67
N THR A 108 -14.32 2.14 8.82
CA THR A 108 -14.89 3.33 8.16
C THR A 108 -15.70 2.96 6.91
N ARG A 109 -15.27 1.94 6.16
CA ARG A 109 -15.96 1.45 4.97
C ARG A 109 -16.84 0.25 5.32
N SER A 110 -18.02 0.51 5.86
CA SER A 110 -18.97 -0.56 6.20
C SER A 110 -19.42 -1.37 4.98
N GLY A 111 -19.55 -2.69 5.14
CA GLY A 111 -20.13 -3.56 4.12
C GLY A 111 -19.15 -4.15 3.11
N VAL A 112 -17.85 -3.90 3.26
CA VAL A 112 -16.80 -4.61 2.53
C VAL A 112 -16.01 -5.54 3.45
N SER A 113 -15.42 -6.58 2.85
CA SER A 113 -14.49 -7.48 3.52
C SER A 113 -13.26 -7.68 2.64
N LEU A 114 -12.10 -7.84 3.25
CA LEU A 114 -10.92 -8.31 2.53
C LEU A 114 -11.12 -9.74 2.04
N PRO A 115 -10.49 -10.12 0.92
CA PRO A 115 -10.42 -11.51 0.53
C PRO A 115 -9.62 -12.33 1.58
N PRO A 116 -9.69 -13.67 1.53
CA PRO A 116 -8.79 -14.54 2.28
C PRO A 116 -7.32 -14.12 2.16
N ARG A 117 -6.55 -14.33 3.24
CA ARG A 117 -5.16 -13.83 3.33
C ARG A 117 -4.27 -14.33 2.20
N ASP A 118 -4.40 -15.58 1.80
CA ASP A 118 -3.69 -16.18 0.67
C ASP A 118 -3.98 -15.45 -0.65
N GLN A 119 -5.23 -15.07 -0.89
CA GLN A 119 -5.62 -14.29 -2.07
C GLN A 119 -5.09 -12.85 -2.00
N LEU A 120 -5.13 -12.22 -0.82
CA LEU A 120 -4.56 -10.88 -0.63
C LEU A 120 -3.05 -10.87 -0.91
N LEU A 121 -2.32 -11.86 -0.39
CA LEU A 121 -0.88 -12.00 -0.63
C LEU A 121 -0.58 -12.27 -2.11
N ALA A 122 -1.40 -13.06 -2.80
CA ALA A 122 -1.26 -13.28 -4.24
C ALA A 122 -1.46 -11.98 -5.06
N LEU A 123 -2.40 -11.12 -4.67
CA LEU A 123 -2.60 -9.81 -5.29
C LEU A 123 -1.41 -8.87 -5.04
N MET A 124 -0.87 -8.86 -3.81
CA MET A 124 0.36 -8.10 -3.49
C MET A 124 1.54 -8.60 -4.33
N ALA A 125 1.75 -9.92 -4.42
CA ALA A 125 2.82 -10.49 -5.23
C ALA A 125 2.68 -10.09 -6.72
N HIS A 126 1.45 -10.09 -7.24
CA HIS A 126 1.18 -9.64 -8.61
C HIS A 126 1.51 -8.15 -8.80
N LYS A 127 1.11 -7.28 -7.86
CA LYS A 127 1.45 -5.85 -7.89
C LYS A 127 2.97 -5.63 -7.85
N GLU A 128 3.71 -6.33 -7.00
CA GLU A 128 5.18 -6.21 -6.94
C GLU A 128 5.87 -6.64 -8.24
N VAL A 129 5.37 -7.67 -8.92
CA VAL A 129 5.87 -8.05 -10.25
C VAL A 129 5.60 -6.95 -11.28
N ALA A 130 4.41 -6.36 -11.26
CA ALA A 130 4.09 -5.24 -12.15
C ALA A 130 4.99 -4.02 -11.87
N GLU A 131 5.21 -3.67 -10.60
CA GLU A 131 6.14 -2.62 -10.17
C GLU A 131 7.57 -2.88 -10.62
N MET A 132 8.05 -4.12 -10.52
CA MET A 132 9.39 -4.49 -10.95
C MET A 132 9.58 -4.32 -12.46
N LEU A 133 8.58 -4.71 -13.26
CA LEU A 133 8.59 -4.52 -14.71
C LEU A 133 8.56 -3.03 -15.06
N TYR A 134 7.72 -2.25 -14.37
CA TYR A 134 7.63 -0.81 -14.55
C TYR A 134 8.96 -0.13 -14.20
N ALA A 135 9.50 -0.37 -13.00
CA ALA A 135 10.75 0.22 -12.52
C ALA A 135 11.93 -0.15 -13.43
N THR A 136 12.07 -1.42 -13.83
CA THR A 136 13.15 -1.83 -14.75
C THR A 136 13.09 -1.12 -16.10
N THR A 137 11.89 -0.72 -16.54
CA THR A 137 11.67 -0.05 -17.83
C THR A 137 11.82 1.47 -17.73
N TYR A 138 11.24 2.09 -16.69
CA TYR A 138 11.05 3.54 -16.60
C TYR A 138 11.78 4.21 -15.44
N LEU A 139 12.06 3.49 -14.36
CA LEU A 139 12.71 4.00 -13.14
C LEU A 139 13.77 3.03 -12.58
N PRO A 140 14.85 2.70 -13.32
CA PRO A 140 15.75 1.62 -12.94
C PRO A 140 16.43 1.80 -11.58
N GLU A 141 16.57 3.03 -11.11
CA GLU A 141 17.09 3.34 -9.78
C GLU A 141 16.15 2.94 -8.63
N TRP A 142 14.88 2.65 -8.93
CA TRP A 142 13.86 2.22 -7.96
C TRP A 142 13.57 0.71 -7.99
N THR A 143 14.18 -0.05 -8.91
CA THR A 143 13.95 -1.51 -9.03
C THR A 143 14.18 -2.26 -7.72
N TYR A 144 15.15 -1.82 -6.90
CA TYR A 144 15.44 -2.44 -5.61
C TYR A 144 14.25 -2.47 -4.65
N ALA A 145 13.34 -1.49 -4.73
CA ALA A 145 12.18 -1.40 -3.83
C ALA A 145 11.15 -2.48 -4.19
N ALA A 146 10.89 -2.70 -5.47
CA ALA A 146 9.99 -3.75 -5.96
C ALA A 146 10.60 -5.16 -5.77
N GLU A 147 11.91 -5.33 -5.94
CA GLU A 147 12.61 -6.59 -5.62
C GLU A 147 12.51 -6.94 -4.13
N TYR A 148 12.72 -5.94 -3.27
CA TYR A 148 12.52 -6.10 -1.83
C TYR A 148 11.07 -6.46 -1.50
N GLY A 149 10.12 -5.73 -2.09
CA GLY A 149 8.68 -5.96 -1.93
C GLY A 149 8.26 -7.38 -2.29
N HIS A 150 8.64 -7.82 -3.48
CA HIS A 150 8.39 -9.19 -3.94
C HIS A 150 8.96 -10.24 -2.97
N ALA A 151 10.24 -10.11 -2.59
CA ALA A 151 10.87 -11.04 -1.65
C ALA A 151 10.22 -11.04 -0.26
N PHE A 152 9.73 -9.87 0.19
CA PHE A 152 8.99 -9.75 1.44
C PHE A 152 7.65 -10.49 1.39
N VAL A 153 6.88 -10.31 0.31
CA VAL A 153 5.58 -10.98 0.14
C VAL A 153 5.74 -12.50 0.00
N GLU A 154 6.73 -12.98 -0.75
CA GLU A 154 7.03 -14.41 -0.87
C GLU A 154 7.32 -15.07 0.49
N ARG A 155 8.04 -14.36 1.38
CA ARG A 155 8.28 -14.81 2.75
C ARG A 155 6.97 -14.98 3.53
N LEU A 156 6.07 -13.99 3.45
CA LEU A 156 4.76 -14.06 4.11
C LEU A 156 3.90 -15.21 3.57
N ILE A 157 3.98 -15.50 2.26
CA ILE A 157 3.31 -16.65 1.65
C ILE A 157 3.85 -17.95 2.24
N GLY A 158 5.19 -18.07 2.35
CA GLY A 158 5.85 -19.25 2.94
C GLY A 158 5.50 -19.50 4.42
N GLU A 159 5.26 -18.43 5.20
CA GLU A 159 4.81 -18.52 6.60
C GLU A 159 3.34 -18.92 6.75
N SER A 160 2.57 -18.91 5.65
CA SER A 160 1.14 -19.19 5.64
C SER A 160 0.80 -20.67 5.39
N GLN A 161 1.79 -21.49 5.06
CA GLN A 161 1.67 -22.92 4.75
C GLN A 161 2.01 -23.79 5.94
#